data_AF-A0A2V7VWK6-F1
#
_entry.id   AF-A0A2V7VWK6-F1
#
_cell.length_a   1.000
_cell.length_b   1.000
_cell.length_c   1.000
_cell.angle_alpha   90.00
_cell.angle_beta   90.00
_cell.angle_gamma   90.00
#
_symmetry.space_group_name_H-M   'P 1'
#
loop_
_entity.id
_entity.type
_entity.pdbx_description
1 polymer ?
#
loop_
_entity_poly.entity_id
_entity_poly.type
_entity_poly.pdbx_seq_one_letter_code
_entity_poly.pdbx_strand_id
1 'polypeptide(L)' 'MSRATIEDILELPAPERVAIAQEIWESVFEDSDALPLTAAQRDELEKRWLEFQNNPEEGESWDDVKASLRSE' A
#
# COMPACT_ATOMS: atom_id res chain seq x y z
N MET A 1 -22.39 -6.83 18.15
CA MET A 1 -21.04 -7.09 17.62
C MET A 1 -20.06 -6.41 18.57
N SER A 2 -19.17 -7.16 19.21
CA SER A 2 -18.08 -6.58 20.01
C SER A 2 -17.05 -5.95 19.07
N ARG A 3 -16.56 -4.75 19.42
CA ARG A 3 -15.51 -4.08 18.66
C ARG A 3 -14.16 -4.58 19.18
N ALA A 4 -13.35 -5.18 18.31
CA ALA A 4 -11.95 -5.47 18.63
C ALA A 4 -11.17 -4.16 18.78
N THR A 5 -10.25 -4.10 19.74
CA THR A 5 -9.32 -2.98 19.89
C THR A 5 -8.07 -3.20 19.04
N ILE A 6 -7.30 -2.13 18.80
CA ILE A 6 -6.02 -2.27 18.09
C ILE A 6 -5.06 -3.10 18.96
N GLU A 7 -5.09 -2.91 20.27
CA GLU A 7 -4.33 -3.69 21.25
C GLU A 7 -4.60 -5.18 21.10
N ASP A 8 -5.87 -5.60 21.01
CA ASP A 8 -6.24 -7.01 20.80
C ASP A 8 -5.66 -7.57 19.48
N ILE A 9 -5.69 -6.77 18.41
CA ILE A 9 -5.17 -7.18 17.09
C ILE A 9 -3.64 -7.31 17.15
N LEU A 10 -2.95 -6.43 17.88
CA LEU A 10 -1.49 -6.45 17.98
C LEU A 10 -0.97 -7.67 18.75
N GLU A 11 -1.76 -8.24 19.67
CA GLU A 11 -1.44 -9.49 20.37
C GLU A 11 -1.49 -10.73 19.48
N LEU A 12 -2.11 -10.66 18.30
CA LEU A 12 -2.21 -11.78 17.37
C LEU A 12 -0.86 -12.14 16.72
N PRO A 13 -0.67 -13.41 16.31
CA PRO A 13 0.45 -13.80 15.48
C PRO A 13 0.56 -12.96 14.20
N ALA A 14 1.78 -12.73 13.72
CA ALA A 14 2.02 -11.89 12.55
C ALA A 14 1.20 -12.26 11.30
N PRO A 15 0.99 -13.55 10.95
CA PRO A 15 0.15 -13.91 9.80
C PRO A 15 -1.30 -13.43 9.92
N GLU A 16 -1.89 -13.53 11.12
CA GLU A 16 -3.27 -13.10 11.37
C GLU A 16 -3.40 -11.59 11.29
N ARG A 17 -2.42 -10.85 11.81
CA ARG A 17 -2.37 -9.39 11.68
C ARG A 17 -2.27 -8.94 10.23
N VAL A 18 -1.47 -9.64 9.41
CA VAL A 18 -1.37 -9.36 7.98
C VAL A 18 -2.71 -9.60 7.28
N ALA A 19 -3.39 -10.71 7.60
CA ALA A 19 -4.71 -11.00 7.03
C ALA A 19 -5.74 -9.92 7.40
N ILE A 20 -5.78 -9.49 8.66
CA ILE A 20 -6.68 -8.42 9.11
C ILE A 20 -6.34 -7.08 8.43
N ALA A 21 -5.05 -6.74 8.33
CA ALA A 21 -4.63 -5.52 7.65
C ALA A 21 -5.05 -5.52 6.17
N GLN A 22 -4.94 -6.67 5.50
CA GLN A 22 -5.40 -6.85 4.12
C GLN A 22 -6.92 -6.69 4.01
N GLU A 23 -7.70 -7.32 4.88
CA GLU A 23 -9.17 -7.23 4.86
C GLU A 23 -9.66 -5.79 5.13
N ILE A 24 -9.03 -5.09 6.08
CA ILE A 24 -9.30 -3.66 6.32
C ILE A 24 -8.95 -2.85 5.07
N TRP A 25 -7.80 -3.10 4.46
CA TRP A 25 -7.38 -2.39 3.26
C TRP A 25 -8.34 -2.61 2.08
N GLU A 26 -8.81 -3.84 1.89
CA GLU A 26 -9.84 -4.18 0.90
C GLU A 26 -11.15 -3.46 1.17
N SER A 27 -11.58 -3.35 2.44
CA SER A 27 -12.81 -2.61 2.78
C SER A 27 -12.73 -1.11 2.43
N VAL A 28 -11.54 -0.51 2.44
CA VAL A 28 -11.35 0.88 2.01
C VAL A 28 -11.48 1.01 0.49
N PHE A 29 -11.08 0.00 -0.28
CA PHE A 29 -11.24 -0.01 -1.73
C PHE A 29 -12.71 -0.02 -2.15
N GLU A 30 -13.54 -0.78 -1.41
CA GLU A 30 -15.00 -0.82 -1.63
C GLU A 30 -15.67 0.54 -1.43
N ASP A 31 -15.09 1.41 -0.60
CA ASP A 31 -15.55 2.79 -0.35
C ASP A 31 -14.65 3.85 -1.02
N SER A 32 -14.01 3.49 -2.14
CA SER A 32 -13.06 4.37 -2.83
C SER A 32 -13.65 5.69 -3.33
N ASP A 33 -14.96 5.74 -3.57
CA ASP A 33 -15.69 6.97 -3.92
C ASP A 33 -15.68 8.01 -2.78
N ALA A 34 -15.48 7.60 -1.53
CA ALA A 34 -15.34 8.50 -0.40
C ALA A 34 -13.99 9.26 -0.39
N LEU A 35 -13.01 8.83 -1.19
CA LEU A 35 -11.68 9.42 -1.30
C LEU A 35 -11.34 9.80 -2.75
N PRO A 36 -12.03 10.79 -3.33
CA PRO A 36 -11.81 11.18 -4.70
C PRO A 36 -10.41 11.76 -4.91
N LEU A 37 -9.70 11.26 -5.91
CA LEU A 37 -8.41 11.81 -6.32
C LEU A 37 -8.59 13.23 -6.89
N THR A 38 -7.72 14.14 -6.44
CA THR A 38 -7.58 15.47 -7.05
C THR A 38 -7.06 15.35 -8.50
N ALA A 39 -7.29 16.38 -9.32
CA ALA A 39 -6.78 16.40 -10.69
C ALA A 39 -5.26 16.21 -10.74
N ALA A 40 -4.51 16.92 -9.88
CA ALA A 40 -3.06 16.81 -9.81
C ALA A 40 -2.58 15.39 -9.44
N GLN A 41 -3.29 14.67 -8.57
CA GLN A 41 -2.96 13.28 -8.26
C GLN A 41 -3.25 12.34 -9.44
N ARG A 42 -4.35 12.55 -10.16
CA ARG A 42 -4.68 11.76 -11.36
C ARG A 42 -3.64 11.95 -12.45
N ASP A 43 -3.23 13.19 -12.69
CA ASP A 43 -2.21 13.53 -13.69
C ASP A 43 -0.86 12.89 -13.37
N GLU A 44 -0.45 12.91 -12.09
CA GLU A 44 0.79 12.26 -11.66
C GLU A 44 0.73 10.73 -11.79
N LEU A 45 -0.41 10.11 -11.46
CA LEU A 45 -0.59 8.66 -11.64
C LEU A 45 -0.52 8.26 -13.11
N GLU A 46 -1.19 9.00 -14.00
CA GLU A 46 -1.14 8.75 -15.44
C GLU A 46 0.29 8.91 -15.98
N LYS A 47 0.99 9.97 -15.56
CA LYS A 47 2.39 10.20 -15.94
C LYS A 47 3.28 9.00 -15.55
N ARG A 48 3.23 8.56 -14.28
CA ARG A 48 4.03 7.41 -13.81
C ARG A 48 3.65 6.11 -14.50
N TRP A 49 2.38 5.94 -14.81
CA TRP A 49 1.89 4.79 -15.55
C TRP A 49 2.48 4.73 -16.97
N LEU A 50 2.55 5.87 -17.65
CA LEU A 50 3.18 5.97 -18.97
C LEU A 50 4.70 5.78 -18.91
N GLU A 51 5.37 6.34 -17.90
CA GLU A 51 6.81 6.13 -17.67
C GLU A 51 7.11 4.64 -17.49
N PHE A 52 6.37 3.96 -16.61
CA PHE A 52 6.52 2.52 -16.39
C PHE A 52 6.25 1.69 -17.66
N GLN A 53 5.21 2.01 -18.44
CA GLN A 53 4.93 1.30 -19.69
C GLN A 53 6.04 1.47 -20.73
N ASN A 54 6.67 2.65 -20.80
CA ASN A 54 7.75 2.93 -21.72
C ASN A 54 9.07 2.25 -21.29
N ASN A 55 9.26 2.05 -19.99
CA ASN A 55 10.46 1.43 -19.43
C ASN A 55 10.13 0.53 -18.23
N PRO A 56 9.63 -0.70 -18.45
CA PRO A 56 9.17 -1.58 -17.36
C PRO A 56 10.29 -2.08 -16.44
N GLU A 57 11.54 -2.02 -16.91
CA GLU A 57 12.73 -2.38 -16.14
C GLU A 57 13.32 -1.17 -15.38
N GLU A 58 12.69 0.01 -15.49
CA GLU A 58 13.07 1.18 -14.72
C GLU A 58 12.68 1.00 -13.25
N GLY A 59 13.70 1.04 -12.38
CA GLY A 59 13.54 0.90 -10.95
C GLY A 59 14.63 0.03 -10.36
N GLU A 60 14.65 -0.04 -9.03
CA GLU A 60 15.53 -0.92 -8.29
C GLU A 60 14.69 -2.01 -7.64
N SER A 61 15.27 -3.20 -7.50
CA SER A 61 14.57 -4.26 -6.78
C SER A 61 14.37 -3.83 -5.32
N TRP A 62 13.32 -4.35 -4.68
CA TRP A 62 13.09 -4.06 -3.27
C TRP A 62 14.28 -4.46 -2.38
N ASP A 63 14.98 -5.53 -2.76
CA ASP A 63 16.18 -5.97 -2.05
C ASP A 63 17.32 -4.96 -2.17
N ASP A 64 17.53 -4.36 -3.36
CA ASP A 64 18.55 -3.33 -3.59
C ASP A 64 18.23 -2.04 -2.81
N VAL A 65 16.98 -1.57 -2.88
CA VAL A 65 16.52 -0.40 -2.12
C VAL A 65 16.70 -0.63 -0.62
N LYS A 66 16.33 -1.80 -0.13
CA LYS A 66 16.46 -2.16 1.28
C LYS A 66 17.91 -2.30 1.72
N ALA A 67 18.80 -2.79 0.85
CA ALA A 67 20.23 -2.83 1.11
C ALA A 67 20.80 -1.41 1.24
N SER A 68 20.43 -0.50 0.32
CA SER A 68 20.82 0.91 0.34
C SER A 68 20.42 1.60 1.65
N LEU A 69 19.13 1.51 2.04
CA LEU A 69 18.61 2.13 3.27
C LEU A 69 19.20 1.60 4.58
N ARG A 70 19.80 0.40 4.57
CA ARG A 70 20.45 -0.21 5.74
C ARG A 70 21.93 0.10 5.84
N SER A 71 22.50 0.66 4.78
CA SER A 71 23.90 1.07 4.73
C SER A 71 24.12 2.54 5.13
N GLU A 72 23.04 3.25 5.48
CA GLU A 72 23.04 4.60 6.09
C GLU A 72 23.19 4.57 7.62
#